data_AF-A0D5N1-F1
#
_entry.id   AF-A0D5N1-F1
#
_cell.length_a   1.000
_cell.length_b   1.000
_cell.length_c   1.000
_cell.angle_alpha   90.00
_cell.angle_beta   90.00
_cell.angle_gamma   90.00
#
_symmetry.space_group_name_H-M   'P 1'
#
loop_
_entity.id
_entity.type
_entity.pdbx_description
1 polymer ?
#
loop_
_entity_poly.entity_id
_entity_poly.type
_entity_poly.pdbx_seq_one_letter_code
_entity_poly.pdbx_strand_id
1 'polypeptide(L)'
;MSYLIHKIRYAFAIQRIPNGTHLIVGLGNPGKIYENTRHNAGQLFIKHLAKEFNIKMSDGQNGAIGSFQHIILFNPLSFMNSSGHPIKKIADKANIQTSNIIIVHDDLDNLPGRCKIKQGGSAEGHNGLKSIIQYMDDKFIRLKIGIGRPNSKDPAIVSDYVMSKLDYEPSQQAFKQGIVLVRQLFKF
;
A
#
# COMPACT_ATOMS: atom_id res chain seq x y z
N MET A 1 -1.76 -1.14 30.62
CA MET A 1 -2.35 0.11 30.09
C MET A 1 -2.26 0.29 28.55
N SER A 2 -1.21 -0.19 27.85
CA SER A 2 -0.96 0.14 26.43
C SER A 2 -1.97 -0.43 25.41
N TYR A 3 -2.42 -1.67 25.55
CA TYR A 3 -3.23 -2.35 24.53
C TYR A 3 -4.64 -1.76 24.34
N LEU A 4 -5.31 -1.40 25.45
CA LEU A 4 -6.67 -0.85 25.41
C LEU A 4 -6.72 0.51 24.70
N ILE A 5 -5.71 1.35 24.95
CA ILE A 5 -5.59 2.68 24.32
C ILE A 5 -5.37 2.56 22.81
N HIS A 6 -4.52 1.64 22.35
CA HIS A 6 -4.31 1.40 20.92
C HIS A 6 -5.59 0.91 20.22
N LYS A 7 -6.33 -0.02 20.86
CA LYS A 7 -7.59 -0.55 20.32
C LYS A 7 -8.67 0.54 20.21
N ILE A 8 -8.72 1.46 21.17
CA ILE A 8 -9.62 2.61 21.18
C ILE A 8 -9.27 3.58 20.03
N ARG A 9 -7.99 3.96 19.87
CA ARG A 9 -7.56 4.85 18.77
C ARG A 9 -7.79 4.24 17.39
N TYR A 10 -7.52 2.95 17.25
CA TYR A 10 -7.79 2.17 16.04
C TYR A 10 -9.28 2.08 15.72
N ALA A 11 -10.14 1.91 16.72
CA ALA A 11 -11.58 1.91 16.56
C ALA A 11 -12.10 3.30 16.14
N PHE A 12 -11.59 4.38 16.74
CA PHE A 12 -11.97 5.75 16.36
C PHE A 12 -11.60 6.10 14.92
N ALA A 13 -10.46 5.63 14.40
CA ALA A 13 -10.09 5.80 12.98
C ALA A 13 -11.10 5.15 12.01
N ILE A 14 -11.85 4.15 12.47
CA ILE A 14 -12.80 3.37 11.65
C ILE A 14 -14.27 3.76 11.94
N GLN A 15 -14.58 4.41 13.06
CA GLN A 15 -15.97 4.64 13.50
C GLN A 15 -16.68 5.86 12.86
N ARG A 16 -16.02 6.65 12.01
CA ARG A 16 -16.62 7.81 11.32
C ARG A 16 -16.40 7.78 9.81
N ILE A 17 -16.69 6.64 9.19
CA ILE A 17 -16.47 6.38 7.76
C ILE A 17 -17.70 6.85 6.97
N PRO A 18 -17.60 7.92 6.15
CA PRO A 18 -18.70 8.36 5.29
C PRO A 18 -18.95 7.38 4.13
N ASN A 19 -20.13 7.46 3.51
CA ASN A 19 -20.35 6.85 2.20
C ASN A 19 -19.35 7.43 1.18
N GLY A 20 -18.80 6.60 0.31
CA GLY A 20 -17.72 7.00 -0.61
C GLY A 20 -16.30 6.93 0.00
N THR A 21 -16.12 6.18 1.09
CA THR A 21 -14.79 5.98 1.67
C THR A 21 -13.90 5.12 0.77
N HIS A 22 -12.64 5.51 0.68
CA HIS A 22 -11.59 4.80 -0.05
C HIS A 22 -10.52 4.28 0.91
N LEU A 23 -9.93 3.14 0.54
CA LEU A 23 -8.84 2.51 1.27
C LEU A 23 -7.58 2.54 0.42
N ILE A 24 -6.54 3.23 0.86
CA ILE A 24 -5.22 3.25 0.21
C ILE A 24 -4.27 2.38 1.03
N VAL A 25 -3.78 1.30 0.41
CA VAL A 25 -2.95 0.30 1.07
C VAL A 25 -1.54 0.30 0.53
N GLY A 26 -0.54 0.34 1.40
CA GLY A 26 0.86 0.18 1.03
C GLY A 26 1.34 -1.24 1.24
N LEU A 27 1.75 -1.92 0.16
CA LEU A 27 2.34 -3.26 0.26
C LEU A 27 3.81 -3.21 0.70
N GLY A 28 4.21 -4.22 1.47
CA GLY A 28 5.56 -4.38 1.99
C GLY A 28 5.65 -5.52 3.01
N ASN A 29 6.87 -5.93 3.33
CA ASN A 29 7.15 -6.91 4.38
C ASN A 29 7.40 -6.21 5.74
N PRO A 30 7.02 -6.84 6.86
CA PRO A 30 7.24 -6.30 8.20
C PRO A 30 8.67 -6.58 8.69
N GLY A 31 9.25 -5.64 9.43
CA GLY A 31 10.55 -5.80 10.08
C GLY A 31 11.63 -4.88 9.51
N LYS A 32 12.62 -4.53 10.36
CA LYS A 32 13.65 -3.53 10.05
C LYS A 32 14.46 -3.87 8.80
N ILE A 33 14.72 -5.16 8.55
CA ILE A 33 15.49 -5.61 7.39
C ILE A 33 14.79 -5.30 6.06
N TYR A 34 13.46 -5.17 6.04
CA TYR A 34 12.70 -4.93 4.82
C TYR A 34 12.33 -3.47 4.59
N GLU A 35 12.47 -2.62 5.62
CA GLU A 35 11.88 -1.26 5.65
C GLU A 35 12.26 -0.40 4.44
N ASN A 36 13.49 -0.57 3.93
CA ASN A 36 14.04 0.20 2.82
C ASN A 36 14.23 -0.63 1.56
N THR A 37 13.57 -1.78 1.44
CA THR A 37 13.68 -2.63 0.25
C THR A 37 12.76 -2.14 -0.87
N ARG A 38 13.08 -2.51 -2.12
CA ARG A 38 12.24 -2.21 -3.29
C ARG A 38 10.81 -2.71 -3.07
N HIS A 39 10.64 -3.89 -2.48
CA HIS A 39 9.33 -4.50 -2.21
C HIS A 39 8.50 -3.77 -1.13
N ASN A 40 9.12 -2.84 -0.40
CA ASN A 40 8.46 -2.00 0.60
C ASN A 40 8.10 -0.61 0.06
N ALA A 41 8.27 -0.36 -1.25
CA ALA A 41 7.93 0.92 -1.88
C ALA A 41 6.49 1.36 -1.59
N GLY A 42 5.53 0.42 -1.53
CA GLY A 42 4.14 0.71 -1.17
C GLY A 42 4.00 1.26 0.24
N GLN A 43 4.54 0.58 1.25
CA GLN A 43 4.51 1.06 2.64
C GLN A 43 5.23 2.39 2.83
N LEU A 44 6.37 2.57 2.15
CA LEU A 44 7.14 3.81 2.17
C LEU A 44 6.36 4.98 1.56
N PHE A 45 5.63 4.73 0.45
CA PHE A 45 4.75 5.72 -0.14
C PHE A 45 3.65 6.14 0.84
N ILE A 46 2.97 5.20 1.51
CA ILE A 46 1.95 5.52 2.51
C ILE A 46 2.51 6.36 3.66
N LYS A 47 3.73 6.07 4.11
CA LYS A 47 4.41 6.90 5.12
C LYS A 47 4.63 8.34 4.62
N HIS A 48 5.01 8.52 3.36
CA HIS A 48 5.16 9.87 2.76
C HIS A 48 3.82 10.57 2.60
N LEU A 49 2.80 9.85 2.11
CA LEU A 49 1.45 10.38 1.93
C LEU A 49 0.85 10.82 3.27
N ALA A 50 1.01 10.00 4.31
CA ALA A 50 0.55 10.36 5.65
C ALA A 50 1.22 11.64 6.17
N LYS A 51 2.52 11.82 5.93
CA LYS A 51 3.22 13.07 6.30
C LYS A 51 2.71 14.27 5.51
N GLU A 52 2.57 14.15 4.20
CA GLU A 52 2.10 15.21 3.31
C GLU A 52 0.72 15.75 3.74
N PHE A 53 -0.17 14.86 4.13
CA PHE A 53 -1.53 15.20 4.54
C PHE A 53 -1.72 15.32 6.07
N ASN A 54 -0.63 15.33 6.84
CA ASN A 54 -0.65 15.38 8.31
C ASN A 54 -1.56 14.32 8.97
N ILE A 55 -1.61 13.13 8.37
CA ILE A 55 -2.42 12.00 8.84
C ILE A 55 -1.65 11.24 9.91
N LYS A 56 -2.23 11.17 11.11
CA LYS A 56 -1.66 10.39 12.20
C LYS A 56 -1.93 8.91 12.00
N MET A 57 -0.88 8.16 11.66
CA MET A 57 -0.92 6.69 11.66
C MET A 57 -0.84 6.16 13.11
N SER A 58 -1.66 5.17 13.43
CA SER A 58 -1.67 4.46 14.71
C SER A 58 -1.48 2.97 14.48
N ASP A 59 -0.60 2.35 15.27
CA ASP A 59 -0.36 0.92 15.20
C ASP A 59 -1.55 0.14 15.75
N GLY A 60 -1.98 -0.87 15.00
CA GLY A 60 -3.00 -1.83 15.40
C GLY A 60 -2.53 -3.27 15.16
N GLN A 61 -3.35 -4.23 15.59
CA GLN A 61 -3.03 -5.66 15.49
C GLN A 61 -2.72 -6.12 14.07
N ASN A 62 -3.37 -5.54 13.06
CA ASN A 62 -3.22 -5.95 11.66
C ASN A 62 -2.30 -5.00 10.86
N GLY A 63 -1.70 -3.99 11.48
CA GLY A 63 -0.93 -2.95 10.79
C GLY A 63 -1.21 -1.54 11.27
N ALA A 64 -0.44 -0.60 10.71
CA ALA A 64 -0.60 0.82 10.96
C ALA A 64 -1.74 1.37 10.11
N ILE A 65 -2.66 2.11 10.75
CA ILE A 65 -3.82 2.70 10.09
C ILE A 65 -3.94 4.18 10.44
N GLY A 66 -4.38 4.98 9.47
CA GLY A 66 -4.72 6.39 9.67
C GLY A 66 -5.92 6.74 8.80
N SER A 67 -6.62 7.80 9.14
CA SER A 67 -7.79 8.24 8.38
C SER A 67 -7.81 9.76 8.26
N PHE A 68 -8.23 10.24 7.10
CA PHE A 68 -8.47 11.66 6.85
C PHE A 68 -9.67 11.80 5.93
N GLN A 69 -10.70 12.53 6.37
CA GLN A 69 -11.97 12.65 5.66
C GLN A 69 -12.55 11.26 5.28
N HIS A 70 -12.71 10.99 3.98
CA HIS A 70 -13.22 9.74 3.41
C HIS A 70 -12.09 8.82 2.93
N ILE A 71 -10.86 9.00 3.42
CA ILE A 71 -9.71 8.17 3.05
C ILE A 71 -9.15 7.47 4.28
N ILE A 72 -8.92 6.17 4.14
CA ILE A 72 -8.19 5.35 5.08
C ILE A 72 -6.84 5.00 4.46
N LEU A 73 -5.76 5.27 5.18
CA LEU A 73 -4.42 4.78 4.86
C LEU A 73 -4.14 3.53 5.69
N PHE A 74 -3.59 2.50 5.06
CA PHE A 74 -3.29 1.24 5.73
C PHE A 74 -1.95 0.65 5.27
N ASN A 75 -1.08 0.35 6.22
CA ASN A 75 0.12 -0.47 6.01
C ASN A 75 -0.06 -1.78 6.77
N PRO A 76 -0.34 -2.91 6.08
CA PRO A 76 -0.53 -4.20 6.73
C PRO A 76 0.72 -4.65 7.47
N LEU A 77 0.55 -5.22 8.67
CA LEU A 77 1.59 -5.94 9.38
C LEU A 77 1.50 -7.44 9.05
N SER A 78 1.80 -7.77 7.80
CA SER A 78 1.79 -9.14 7.28
C SER A 78 2.90 -9.28 6.23
N PHE A 79 3.47 -10.48 6.10
CA PHE A 79 4.33 -10.77 4.96
C PHE A 79 3.58 -10.59 3.64
N MET A 80 4.33 -10.28 2.59
CA MET A 80 3.79 -9.88 1.30
C MET A 80 2.77 -10.89 0.76
N ASN A 81 3.11 -12.18 0.79
CA ASN A 81 2.26 -13.28 0.32
C ASN A 81 0.97 -13.47 1.14
N SER A 82 0.84 -12.80 2.29
CA SER A 82 -0.31 -12.87 3.19
C SER A 82 -1.03 -11.52 3.35
N SER A 83 -0.83 -10.60 2.39
CA SER A 83 -1.42 -9.25 2.43
C SER A 83 -2.94 -9.23 2.25
N GLY A 84 -3.53 -10.20 1.56
CA GLY A 84 -4.95 -10.16 1.18
C GLY A 84 -5.91 -10.21 2.37
N HIS A 85 -5.66 -11.11 3.33
CA HIS A 85 -6.51 -11.30 4.50
C HIS A 85 -6.69 -10.02 5.37
N PRO A 86 -5.62 -9.34 5.83
CA PRO A 86 -5.78 -8.13 6.64
C PRO A 86 -6.45 -7.00 5.86
N ILE A 87 -6.19 -6.87 4.55
CA ILE A 87 -6.83 -5.85 3.71
C ILE A 87 -8.33 -6.10 3.60
N LYS A 88 -8.73 -7.35 3.32
CA LYS A 88 -10.15 -7.75 3.21
C LYS A 88 -10.90 -7.46 4.51
N LYS A 89 -10.30 -7.81 5.65
CA LYS A 89 -10.87 -7.55 6.97
C LYS A 89 -11.14 -6.06 7.23
N ILE A 90 -10.26 -5.18 6.78
CA ILE A 90 -10.47 -3.72 6.89
C ILE A 90 -11.57 -3.26 5.95
N ALA A 91 -11.53 -3.70 4.69
CA ALA A 91 -12.55 -3.34 3.70
C ALA A 91 -13.96 -3.75 4.17
N ASP A 92 -14.13 -4.98 4.67
CA ASP A 92 -15.41 -5.48 5.17
C ASP A 92 -15.91 -4.70 6.38
N LYS A 93 -15.03 -4.46 7.36
CA LYS A 93 -15.39 -3.69 8.56
C LYS A 93 -15.83 -2.26 8.22
N ALA A 94 -15.27 -1.70 7.16
CA ALA A 94 -15.53 -0.34 6.69
C ALA A 94 -16.59 -0.27 5.58
N ASN A 95 -17.18 -1.40 5.16
CA ASN A 95 -18.08 -1.50 4.01
C ASN A 95 -17.52 -0.87 2.71
N ILE A 96 -16.22 -1.05 2.46
CA ILE A 96 -15.53 -0.50 1.28
C ILE A 96 -15.57 -1.52 0.14
N GLN A 97 -16.13 -1.10 -0.99
CA GLN A 97 -16.14 -1.89 -2.23
C GLN A 97 -14.72 -2.00 -2.81
N THR A 98 -14.39 -3.12 -3.46
CA THR A 98 -13.05 -3.35 -4.03
C THR A 98 -12.62 -2.25 -5.01
N SER A 99 -13.57 -1.68 -5.77
CA SER A 99 -13.32 -0.56 -6.69
C SER A 99 -12.84 0.73 -6.01
N ASN A 100 -13.09 0.87 -4.70
CA ASN A 100 -12.68 2.02 -3.91
C ASN A 100 -11.38 1.76 -3.14
N ILE A 101 -10.72 0.63 -3.42
CA ILE A 101 -9.42 0.28 -2.85
C ILE A 101 -8.34 0.68 -3.84
N ILE A 102 -7.30 1.36 -3.33
CA ILE A 102 -6.08 1.68 -4.07
C ILE A 102 -4.94 0.88 -3.42
N ILE A 103 -4.35 -0.04 -4.17
CA ILE A 103 -3.19 -0.82 -3.74
C ILE A 103 -1.92 -0.18 -4.32
N VAL A 104 -1.06 0.30 -3.43
CA VAL A 104 0.25 0.85 -3.75
C VAL A 104 1.30 -0.24 -3.62
N HIS A 105 2.07 -0.47 -4.68
CA HIS A 105 3.07 -1.54 -4.71
C HIS A 105 4.24 -1.19 -5.62
N ASP A 106 5.35 -1.90 -5.44
CA ASP A 106 6.48 -1.86 -6.37
C ASP A 106 6.15 -2.56 -7.69
N ASP A 107 6.71 -2.03 -8.77
CA ASP A 107 6.48 -2.53 -10.10
C ASP A 107 7.77 -2.68 -10.90
N LEU A 108 8.01 -3.90 -11.37
CA LEU A 108 9.20 -4.26 -12.13
C LEU A 108 9.17 -3.73 -13.57
N ASP A 109 8.00 -3.47 -14.12
CA ASP A 109 7.85 -3.11 -15.54
C ASP A 109 7.90 -1.60 -15.78
N ASN A 110 7.66 -0.79 -14.75
CA ASN A 110 7.84 0.66 -14.80
C ASN A 110 9.26 1.06 -14.37
N LEU A 111 9.81 2.06 -15.08
CA LEU A 111 11.13 2.60 -14.77
C LEU A 111 11.18 3.26 -13.38
N PRO A 112 12.33 3.19 -12.67
CA PRO A 112 12.57 3.98 -11.47
C PRO A 112 12.22 5.46 -11.70
N GLY A 113 11.58 6.10 -10.71
CA GLY A 113 11.16 7.50 -10.83
C GLY A 113 9.80 7.70 -11.50
N ARG A 114 9.12 6.63 -11.93
CA ARG A 114 7.78 6.71 -12.53
C ARG A 114 6.73 6.15 -11.59
N CYS A 115 5.59 6.83 -11.56
CA CYS A 115 4.38 6.35 -10.91
C CYS A 115 3.24 6.28 -11.91
N LYS A 116 2.47 5.18 -11.89
CA LYS A 116 1.35 4.97 -12.83
C LYS A 116 0.13 4.41 -12.12
N ILE A 117 -1.05 4.87 -12.52
CA ILE A 117 -2.32 4.25 -12.12
C ILE A 117 -2.76 3.21 -13.15
N LYS A 118 -3.28 2.09 -12.67
CA LYS A 118 -3.97 1.08 -13.47
C LYS A 118 -5.20 0.57 -12.72
N GLN A 119 -6.33 0.43 -13.40
CA GLN A 119 -7.48 -0.25 -12.81
C GLN A 119 -7.41 -1.75 -13.12
N GLY A 120 -7.54 -2.56 -12.07
CA GLY A 120 -7.54 -4.01 -12.09
C GLY A 120 -6.45 -4.73 -12.88
N GLY A 121 -6.76 -5.93 -13.37
CA GLY A 121 -5.83 -6.81 -14.07
C GLY A 121 -5.15 -7.85 -13.17
N SER A 122 -4.25 -8.65 -13.75
CA SER A 122 -3.59 -9.74 -13.04
C SER A 122 -2.56 -9.28 -12.00
N ALA A 123 -2.02 -10.23 -11.23
CA ALA A 123 -0.99 -9.94 -10.24
C ALA A 123 0.38 -9.57 -10.84
N GLU A 124 0.61 -9.79 -12.13
CA GLU A 124 1.88 -9.47 -12.81
C GLU A 124 3.13 -10.06 -12.10
N GLY A 125 2.96 -11.23 -11.47
CA GLY A 125 4.02 -11.91 -10.70
C GLY A 125 4.23 -11.37 -9.27
N HIS A 126 3.53 -10.32 -8.86
CA HIS A 126 3.68 -9.72 -7.54
C HIS A 126 2.90 -10.51 -6.46
N ASN A 127 3.61 -11.09 -5.49
CA ASN A 127 3.05 -11.97 -4.47
C ASN A 127 1.95 -11.33 -3.61
N GLY A 128 2.07 -10.03 -3.30
CA GLY A 128 1.04 -9.31 -2.55
C GLY A 128 -0.26 -9.12 -3.32
N LEU A 129 -0.18 -8.84 -4.62
CA LEU A 129 -1.35 -8.72 -5.49
C LEU A 129 -2.01 -10.08 -5.68
N LYS A 130 -1.20 -11.15 -5.84
CA LYS A 130 -1.70 -12.52 -5.87
C LYS A 130 -2.49 -12.87 -4.61
N SER A 131 -1.94 -12.51 -3.44
CA SER A 131 -2.62 -12.68 -2.14
C SER A 131 -3.95 -11.93 -2.09
N ILE A 132 -3.97 -10.64 -2.50
CA ILE A 132 -5.20 -9.83 -2.49
C ILE A 132 -6.29 -10.46 -3.37
N ILE A 133 -5.95 -10.82 -4.60
CA ILE A 133 -6.90 -11.41 -5.57
C ILE A 133 -7.47 -12.77 -5.08
N GLN A 134 -6.81 -13.45 -4.15
CA GLN A 134 -7.36 -14.67 -3.53
C GLN A 134 -8.49 -14.38 -2.52
N TYR A 135 -8.50 -13.19 -1.89
CA TYR A 135 -9.48 -12.81 -0.86
C TYR A 135 -10.55 -11.83 -1.37
N MET A 136 -10.34 -11.21 -2.53
CA MET A 136 -11.27 -10.28 -3.18
C MET A 136 -11.05 -10.29 -4.70
N ASP A 137 -11.94 -9.63 -5.46
CA ASP A 137 -11.75 -9.50 -6.91
C ASP A 137 -10.59 -8.56 -7.27
N ASP A 138 -10.29 -8.45 -8.56
CA ASP A 138 -9.21 -7.62 -9.07
C ASP A 138 -9.67 -6.20 -9.45
N LYS A 139 -10.86 -5.72 -9.06
CA LYS A 139 -11.39 -4.42 -9.54
C LYS A 139 -10.75 -3.20 -8.87
N PHE A 140 -9.84 -3.41 -7.93
CA PHE A 140 -9.14 -2.34 -7.23
C PHE A 140 -8.21 -1.55 -8.15
N ILE A 141 -7.90 -0.32 -7.74
CA ILE A 141 -6.95 0.55 -8.42
C ILE A 141 -5.54 0.19 -7.94
N ARG A 142 -4.57 0.21 -8.84
CA ARG A 142 -3.15 -0.03 -8.57
C ARG A 142 -2.41 1.29 -8.75
N LEU A 143 -1.68 1.73 -7.73
CA LEU A 143 -0.71 2.81 -7.84
C LEU A 143 0.68 2.18 -7.88
N LYS A 144 1.22 2.09 -9.08
CA LYS A 144 2.43 1.33 -9.41
C LYS A 144 3.65 2.24 -9.22
N ILE A 145 4.52 1.90 -8.27
CA ILE A 145 5.80 2.58 -8.06
C ILE A 145 6.87 1.85 -8.86
N GLY A 146 7.38 2.47 -9.92
CA GLY A 146 8.41 1.87 -10.76
C GLY A 146 9.70 1.62 -9.97
N ILE A 147 10.13 0.36 -9.94
CA ILE A 147 11.42 -0.05 -9.38
C ILE A 147 12.36 -0.56 -10.47
N GLY A 148 11.89 -0.74 -11.71
CA GLY A 148 12.64 -1.36 -12.79
C GLY A 148 12.82 -2.87 -12.60
N ARG A 149 13.44 -3.52 -13.58
CA ARG A 149 13.69 -4.97 -13.58
C ARG A 149 15.20 -5.22 -13.63
N PRO A 150 15.72 -6.21 -12.90
CA PRO A 150 17.10 -6.65 -13.10
C PRO A 150 17.26 -7.19 -14.53
N ASN A 151 18.49 -7.25 -15.03
CA ASN A 151 18.79 -7.84 -16.34
C ASN A 151 18.73 -9.39 -16.30
N SER A 152 17.63 -9.93 -15.78
CA SER A 152 17.32 -11.34 -15.70
C SER A 152 15.82 -11.54 -15.46
N LYS A 153 15.29 -12.65 -15.98
CA LYS A 153 13.94 -13.13 -15.67
C LYS A 153 13.95 -14.30 -14.68
N ASP A 154 15.12 -14.70 -14.20
CA ASP A 154 15.26 -15.75 -13.20
C ASP A 154 14.51 -15.36 -11.91
N PRO A 155 13.60 -16.20 -11.39
CA PRO A 155 12.81 -15.90 -10.20
C PRO A 155 13.65 -15.60 -8.95
N ALA A 156 14.78 -16.27 -8.75
CA ALA A 156 15.66 -16.04 -7.60
C ALA A 156 16.31 -14.66 -7.71
N ILE A 157 16.83 -14.30 -8.88
CA ILE A 157 17.44 -12.98 -9.11
C ILE A 157 16.40 -11.86 -8.95
N VAL A 158 15.17 -12.07 -9.44
CA VAL A 158 14.09 -11.09 -9.26
C VAL A 158 13.69 -10.97 -7.79
N SER A 159 13.62 -12.09 -7.06
CA SER A 159 13.33 -12.09 -5.62
C SER A 159 14.39 -11.31 -4.84
N ASP A 160 15.67 -11.57 -5.09
CA ASP A 160 16.78 -10.85 -4.45
C ASP A 160 16.75 -9.36 -4.81
N TYR A 161 16.43 -9.06 -6.07
CA TYR A 161 16.28 -7.68 -6.53
C TYR A 161 15.19 -6.94 -5.76
N VAL A 162 13.97 -7.48 -5.63
CA VAL A 162 12.91 -6.80 -4.88
C VAL A 162 13.23 -6.70 -3.38
N MET A 163 14.01 -7.63 -2.83
CA MET A 163 14.48 -7.61 -1.44
C MET A 163 15.68 -6.67 -1.20
N SER A 164 16.27 -6.09 -2.24
CA SER A 164 17.39 -5.15 -2.11
C SER A 164 16.94 -3.70 -1.89
N LYS A 165 17.86 -2.83 -1.48
CA LYS A 165 17.57 -1.45 -1.08
C LYS A 165 16.96 -0.62 -2.23
N LEU A 166 15.83 0.04 -1.96
CA LEU A 166 15.18 0.97 -2.88
C LEU A 166 16.04 2.21 -3.14
N ASP A 167 16.13 2.63 -4.40
CA ASP A 167 16.91 3.80 -4.79
C ASP A 167 16.22 5.08 -4.32
N TYR A 168 16.97 5.92 -3.58
CA TYR A 168 16.39 7.08 -2.91
C TYR A 168 15.85 8.12 -3.89
N GLU A 169 16.69 8.71 -4.74
CA GLU A 169 16.24 9.77 -5.66
C GLU A 169 15.08 9.35 -6.59
N PRO A 170 15.15 8.19 -7.27
CA PRO A 170 14.03 7.74 -8.10
C PRO A 170 12.76 7.49 -7.26
N SER A 171 12.86 6.90 -6.07
CA SER A 171 11.67 6.70 -5.23
C SER A 171 11.03 8.02 -4.80
N GLN A 172 11.82 9.04 -4.46
CA GLN A 172 11.29 10.37 -4.12
C GLN A 172 10.54 11.00 -5.30
N GLN A 173 11.06 10.85 -6.53
CA GLN A 173 10.38 11.34 -7.73
C GLN A 173 9.05 10.61 -7.97
N ALA A 174 9.05 9.27 -7.86
CA ALA A 174 7.85 8.47 -8.02
C ALA A 174 6.81 8.78 -6.93
N PHE A 175 7.23 9.01 -5.68
CA PHE A 175 6.32 9.38 -4.59
C PHE A 175 5.68 10.75 -4.81
N LYS A 176 6.43 11.75 -5.28
CA LYS A 176 5.87 13.06 -5.67
C LYS A 176 4.81 12.92 -6.77
N GLN A 177 5.09 12.13 -7.81
CA GLN A 177 4.10 11.84 -8.86
C GLN A 177 2.86 11.14 -8.29
N GLY A 178 3.06 10.14 -7.41
CA GLY A 178 1.96 9.42 -6.77
C GLY A 178 1.08 10.33 -5.90
N ILE A 179 1.66 11.27 -5.16
CA ILE A 179 0.90 12.26 -4.36
C ILE A 179 0.04 13.13 -5.27
N VAL A 180 0.58 13.61 -6.40
CA VAL A 180 -0.19 14.38 -7.39
C VAL A 180 -1.36 13.58 -7.94
N LEU A 181 -1.14 12.30 -8.29
CA LEU A 181 -2.20 11.41 -8.77
C LEU A 181 -3.27 11.16 -7.71
N VAL A 182 -2.88 10.96 -6.44
CA VAL A 182 -3.83 10.83 -5.32
C VAL A 182 -4.66 12.11 -5.16
N ARG A 183 -4.04 13.31 -5.22
CA ARG A 183 -4.78 14.58 -5.18
C ARG A 183 -5.81 14.67 -6.30
N GLN A 184 -5.44 14.29 -7.52
CA GLN A 184 -6.34 14.29 -8.67
C GLN A 184 -7.53 13.34 -8.51
N LEU A 185 -7.30 12.12 -7.97
CA LEU A 185 -8.36 11.14 -7.73
C LEU A 185 -9.38 11.65 -6.70
N PHE A 186 -8.91 12.32 -5.64
CA PHE A 186 -9.76 12.74 -4.52
C PHE A 186 -10.16 14.21 -4.54
N LYS A 187 -9.72 14.97 -5.55
CA LYS A 187 -10.00 16.40 -5.74
C LYS A 187 -9.60 17.23 -4.51
N PHE A 188 -8.43 16.95 -3.96
CA PHE A 188 -7.76 17.79 -2.96
C PHE A 188 -7.04 18.97 -3.59
#